data_AF-A0A7S4FWN4-F1
#
_entry.id   AF-A0A7S4FWN4-F1
#
_cell.length_a   1.000
_cell.length_b   1.000
_cell.length_c   1.000
_cell.angle_alpha   90.00
_cell.angle_beta   90.00
_cell.angle_gamma   90.00
#
_symmetry.space_group_name_H-M   'P 1'
#
loop_
_entity.id
_entity.type
_entity.pdbx_description
1 polymer ?
#
loop_
_entity_poly.entity_id
_entity_poly.type
_entity_poly.pdbx_seq_one_letter_code
_entity_poly.pdbx_strand_id
1 'polypeptide(L)'
;ELAMVVGKVGSGKTSLLNAILQEGEVRGQLHVGGRVAYVPQQAWITNATLQDNVLFGKPHSAAYDEAIHVCDLQADLQTLPDGDQTEIGEKGINVSGGQKQR
;
A
#
# COMPACT_ATOMS: atom_id res chain seq x y z
N GLU A 1 -4.79 -4.28 19.43
CA GLU A 1 -6.13 -3.65 19.44
C GLU A 1 -6.50 -3.27 18.02
N LEU A 2 -7.77 -3.40 17.62
CA LEU A 2 -8.26 -2.98 16.31
C LEU A 2 -9.21 -1.81 16.50
N ALA A 3 -8.91 -0.67 15.87
CA ALA A 3 -9.75 0.52 15.89
C ALA A 3 -10.31 0.81 14.49
N MET A 4 -11.53 1.34 14.44
CA MET A 4 -12.21 1.72 13.19
C MET A 4 -12.65 3.18 13.24
N VAL A 5 -12.47 3.90 12.14
CA VAL A 5 -12.90 5.30 11.98
C VAL A 5 -13.98 5.37 10.90
N VAL A 6 -15.19 5.77 11.27
CA VAL A 6 -16.35 5.83 10.38
C VAL A 6 -16.98 7.23 10.36
N GLY A 7 -17.56 7.62 9.23
CA GLY A 7 -18.19 8.93 9.07
C GLY A 7 -18.53 9.25 7.62
N LYS A 8 -19.36 10.27 7.41
CA LYS A 8 -19.81 10.72 6.08
C LYS A 8 -18.63 11.12 5.18
N VAL A 9 -18.86 11.21 3.86
CA VAL A 9 -17.89 11.81 2.93
C VAL A 9 -17.58 13.24 3.40
N GLY A 10 -16.30 13.63 3.36
CA GLY A 10 -15.86 14.95 3.81
C GLY A 10 -15.74 15.12 5.33
N SER A 11 -15.97 14.08 6.14
CA SER A 11 -15.87 14.17 7.62
C SER A 11 -14.44 14.23 8.18
N GLY A 12 -13.41 14.41 7.34
CA GLY A 12 -12.02 14.51 7.78
C GLY A 12 -11.28 13.20 8.08
N LYS A 13 -11.78 12.04 7.65
CA LYS A 13 -11.10 10.74 7.91
C LYS A 13 -9.68 10.70 7.36
N THR A 14 -9.48 11.14 6.12
CA THR A 14 -8.15 11.24 5.50
C THR A 14 -7.29 12.28 6.21
N SER A 15 -7.89 13.42 6.60
CA SER A 15 -7.19 14.46 7.37
C SER A 15 -6.69 13.95 8.72
N LEU A 16 -7.44 13.06 9.39
CA LEU A 16 -7.01 12.40 10.62
C LEU A 16 -5.78 11.52 10.38
N LEU A 17 -5.79 10.70 9.31
CA LEU A 17 -4.62 9.87 8.97
C LEU A 17 -3.40 10.72 8.63
N ASN A 18 -3.57 11.79 7.86
CA ASN A 18 -2.49 12.73 7.53
C ASN A 18 -1.93 13.41 8.80
N ALA A 19 -2.78 13.78 9.75
CA ALA A 19 -2.33 14.34 11.03
C ALA A 19 -1.48 13.33 11.82
N ILE A 20 -1.86 12.04 11.83
CA ILE A 20 -1.05 10.96 12.46
C ILE A 20 0.30 10.81 11.76
N LEU A 21 0.34 10.94 10.44
CA LEU A 21 1.58 10.93 9.64
C LEU A 21 2.41 12.22 9.77
N GLN A 22 1.92 13.22 10.50
CA GLN A 22 2.51 14.55 10.63
C GLN A 22 2.60 15.31 9.28
N GLU A 23 1.67 15.04 8.37
CA GLU A 23 1.49 15.78 7.13
C GLU A 23 0.49 16.92 7.32
N GLY A 24 0.97 18.16 7.39
CA GLY A 24 0.16 19.38 7.49
C GLY A 24 0.21 20.07 8.87
N GLU A 25 -0.61 21.11 9.06
CA GLU A 25 -0.68 21.85 10.33
C GLU A 25 -1.55 21.10 11.35
N VAL A 26 -0.96 20.76 12.50
CA VAL A 26 -1.66 20.15 13.65
C VAL A 26 -1.55 21.09 14.85
N ARG A 27 -2.66 21.33 15.55
CA ARG A 27 -2.70 22.10 16.81
C ARG A 27 -3.07 21.16 17.95
N GLY A 28 -2.31 21.22 19.05
CA GLY A 28 -2.49 20.36 20.22
C GLY A 28 -1.28 19.45 20.44
N GLN A 29 -1.49 18.33 21.14
CA GLN A 29 -0.45 17.33 21.41
C GLN A 29 -0.77 16.03 20.69
N LEU A 30 0.21 15.52 19.94
CA LEU A 30 0.14 14.24 19.23
C LEU A 30 1.39 13.43 19.58
N HIS A 31 1.20 12.18 20.01
CA HIS A 31 2.29 11.26 20.30
C HIS A 31 2.10 9.99 19.46
N VAL A 32 3.04 9.71 18.57
CA VAL A 32 3.05 8.50 17.74
C VAL A 32 4.32 7.71 18.08
N GLY A 33 4.15 6.48 18.55
CA GLY A 33 5.26 5.61 18.95
C GLY A 33 5.60 4.57 17.87
N GLY A 34 6.89 4.26 17.74
CA GLY A 34 7.36 3.16 16.88
C GLY A 34 7.36 3.48 15.39
N ARG A 35 7.34 2.43 14.56
CA ARG A 35 7.31 2.51 13.09
C ARG A 35 5.86 2.47 12.61
N VAL A 36 5.52 3.32 11.65
CA VAL A 36 4.19 3.40 11.04
C VAL A 36 4.26 2.92 9.59
N ALA A 37 3.27 2.13 9.18
CA ALA A 37 3.02 1.79 7.78
C ALA A 37 1.73 2.49 7.34
N TYR A 38 1.70 2.99 6.11
CA TYR A 38 0.57 3.74 5.56
C TYR A 38 0.20 3.21 4.17
N VAL A 39 -1.10 3.04 3.95
CA VAL A 39 -1.67 2.70 2.64
C VAL A 39 -2.59 3.85 2.23
N PRO A 40 -2.25 4.62 1.18
CA PRO A 40 -3.07 5.75 0.74
C PRO A 40 -4.37 5.29 0.09
N GLN A 41 -5.34 6.21 0.01
CA GLN A 41 -6.61 5.98 -0.69
C GLN A 41 -6.40 5.73 -2.19
N GLN A 42 -5.41 6.37 -2.80
CA GLN A 42 -5.00 6.11 -4.18
C GLN A 42 -3.65 5.40 -4.12
N ALA A 43 -3.63 4.14 -4.55
CA ALA A 43 -2.42 3.35 -4.63
C ALA A 43 -1.34 4.08 -5.46
N TRP A 44 -0.12 4.08 -4.94
CA TRP A 44 1.05 4.63 -5.61
C TRP A 44 1.99 3.49 -5.99
N ILE A 45 2.22 3.35 -7.29
CA ILE A 45 3.01 2.28 -7.89
C ILE A 45 4.09 2.93 -8.76
N THR A 46 5.31 2.47 -8.57
CA THR A 46 6.50 2.95 -9.29
C THR A 46 6.71 2.12 -10.56
N ASN A 47 7.41 2.71 -11.54
CA ASN A 47 7.79 2.00 -12.76
C ASN A 47 8.94 1.03 -12.48
N ALA A 48 8.59 -0.15 -11.98
CA ALA A 48 9.49 -1.21 -11.54
C ALA A 48 8.75 -2.57 -11.62
N THR A 49 9.44 -3.66 -11.33
CA THR A 49 8.78 -4.98 -11.26
C THR A 49 7.71 -5.01 -10.17
N LEU A 50 6.76 -5.94 -10.25
CA LEU A 50 5.80 -6.16 -9.18
C LEU A 50 6.53 -6.51 -7.87
N GLN A 51 7.54 -7.38 -7.96
CA GLN A 51 8.38 -7.74 -6.82
C GLN A 51 9.03 -6.50 -6.17
N ASP A 52 9.61 -5.59 -6.96
CA ASP A 52 10.24 -4.37 -6.43
C ASP A 52 9.24 -3.43 -5.75
N ASN A 53 8.02 -3.30 -6.30
CA ASN A 53 6.97 -2.49 -5.70
C ASN A 53 6.52 -3.06 -4.34
N VAL A 54 6.49 -4.38 -4.17
CA VAL A 54 6.14 -5.04 -2.89
C VAL A 54 7.31 -4.99 -1.89
N LEU A 55 8.54 -5.27 -2.34
CA LEU A 55 9.72 -5.31 -1.48
C LEU A 55 10.14 -3.92 -1.02
N PHE A 56 9.91 -2.90 -1.85
CA PHE A 56 10.23 -1.50 -1.57
C PHE A 56 11.68 -1.31 -1.10
N GLY A 57 12.61 -1.95 -1.82
CA GLY A 57 14.06 -1.93 -1.54
C GLY A 57 14.56 -2.93 -0.50
N LYS A 58 13.70 -3.79 0.06
CA LYS A 58 14.12 -4.91 0.92
C LYS A 58 14.56 -6.11 0.08
N PRO A 59 15.45 -6.98 0.61
CA PRO A 59 15.77 -8.23 -0.06
C PRO A 59 14.58 -9.20 -0.05
N HIS A 60 14.52 -10.07 -1.05
CA HIS A 60 13.57 -11.17 -1.09
C HIS A 60 13.72 -12.07 0.15
N SER A 61 12.60 -12.51 0.72
CA SER A 61 12.57 -13.38 1.90
C SER A 61 11.26 -14.14 1.97
N ALA A 62 11.13 -15.11 2.88
CA ALA A 62 9.88 -15.83 3.10
C ALA A 62 8.68 -14.92 3.42
N ALA A 63 8.93 -13.72 3.97
CA ALA A 63 7.87 -12.73 4.22
C ALA A 63 7.26 -12.16 2.93
N TYR A 64 8.02 -12.15 1.82
CA TYR A 64 7.49 -11.79 0.50
C TYR A 64 6.50 -12.84 0.02
N ASP A 65 6.90 -14.12 0.05
CA ASP A 65 6.04 -15.24 -0.39
C ASP A 65 4.76 -15.31 0.44
N GLU A 66 4.88 -15.10 1.75
CA GLU A 66 3.73 -15.02 2.66
C GLU A 66 2.82 -13.84 2.31
N ALA A 67 3.38 -12.64 2.07
CA ALA A 67 2.61 -11.46 1.67
C ALA A 67 1.83 -11.69 0.36
N ILE A 68 2.47 -12.28 -0.66
CA ILE A 68 1.82 -12.65 -1.92
C ILE A 68 0.66 -13.62 -1.71
N HIS A 69 0.81 -14.58 -0.80
CA HIS A 69 -0.23 -15.55 -0.49
C HIS A 69 -1.41 -14.93 0.28
N VAL A 70 -1.16 -14.19 1.37
CA VAL A 70 -2.24 -13.63 2.20
C VAL A 70 -2.98 -12.47 1.54
N CYS A 71 -2.34 -11.77 0.58
CA CYS A 71 -2.99 -10.77 -0.26
C CYS A 71 -3.73 -11.37 -1.48
N ASP A 72 -3.73 -12.70 -1.65
CA ASP A 72 -4.38 -13.39 -2.77
C ASP A 72 -3.92 -12.89 -4.16
N LEU A 73 -2.62 -12.65 -4.30
CA LEU A 73 -2.01 -12.15 -5.54
C LEU A 73 -1.54 -13.28 -6.47
N GLN A 74 -1.59 -14.54 -6.03
CA GLN A 74 -1.03 -15.69 -6.76
C GLN A 74 -1.70 -15.91 -8.12
N ALA A 75 -3.02 -15.77 -8.19
CA ALA A 75 -3.75 -15.85 -9.46
C ALA A 75 -3.42 -14.66 -10.37
N ASP A 76 -3.23 -13.46 -9.81
CA ASP A 76 -2.84 -12.28 -10.58
C ASP A 76 -1.46 -12.49 -11.22
N LEU A 77 -0.49 -13.00 -10.46
CA LEU A 77 0.86 -13.30 -10.96
C LEU A 77 0.85 -14.28 -12.14
N GLN A 78 -0.02 -15.29 -12.14
CA GLN A 78 -0.15 -16.24 -13.23
C GLN A 78 -0.66 -15.63 -14.54
N THR A 79 -1.36 -14.49 -14.46
CA THR A 79 -1.83 -13.76 -15.64
C THR A 79 -0.79 -12.82 -16.23
N LEU A 80 0.26 -12.50 -15.45
CA LEU A 80 1.33 -11.62 -15.89
C LEU A 80 2.38 -12.41 -16.70
N PRO A 81 2.91 -11.85 -17.79
CA PRO A 81 3.81 -12.55 -18.71
C PRO A 81 5.07 -13.11 -18.04
N ASP A 82 5.64 -12.38 -17.08
CA ASP A 82 6.87 -12.75 -16.37
C ASP A 82 6.62 -12.93 -14.86
N GLY A 83 5.37 -13.25 -14.47
CA GLY A 83 5.01 -13.39 -13.07
C GLY A 83 5.31 -12.12 -12.26
N ASP A 84 5.98 -12.28 -11.13
CA ASP A 84 6.34 -11.17 -10.23
C ASP A 84 7.48 -10.29 -10.76
N GLN A 85 8.23 -10.76 -11.76
CA GLN A 85 9.26 -9.98 -12.45
C GLN A 85 8.68 -9.08 -13.55
N THR A 86 7.37 -9.14 -13.79
CA THR A 86 6.71 -8.28 -14.78
C THR A 86 6.84 -6.81 -14.39
N GLU A 87 7.30 -5.98 -15.32
CA GLU A 87 7.32 -4.53 -15.15
C GLU A 87 5.90 -3.97 -15.03
N ILE A 88 5.66 -3.20 -13.97
CA ILE A 88 4.40 -2.49 -13.76
C ILE A 88 4.62 -1.04 -14.19
N GLY A 89 3.95 -0.65 -15.28
CA GLY A 89 4.09 0.69 -15.84
C GLY A 89 3.66 1.79 -14.87
N GLU A 90 4.10 3.03 -15.09
CA GLU A 90 3.80 4.17 -14.21
C GLU A 90 2.30 4.24 -13.84
N LYS A 91 1.99 4.41 -12.55
CA LYS A 91 0.63 4.40 -12.00
C LYS A 91 -0.12 3.07 -12.16
N GLY A 92 0.58 1.98 -12.46
CA GLY A 92 0.01 0.63 -12.63
C GLY A 92 -0.92 0.51 -13.83
N ILE A 93 -0.56 1.04 -15.00
CA ILE A 93 -1.45 1.04 -16.17
C ILE A 93 -1.90 -0.36 -16.61
N ASN A 94 -1.09 -1.38 -16.34
CA ASN A 94 -1.32 -2.78 -16.72
C ASN A 94 -2.04 -3.62 -15.65
N VAL A 95 -2.47 -3.02 -14.53
CA VAL A 95 -3.18 -3.72 -13.45
C VAL A 95 -4.51 -3.04 -13.12
N SER A 96 -5.49 -3.84 -12.71
CA SER A 96 -6.81 -3.39 -12.28
C SER A 96 -6.76 -2.61 -10.96
N GLY A 97 -7.78 -1.79 -10.67
CA GLY A 97 -7.83 -1.03 -9.42
C GLY A 97 -7.76 -1.89 -8.15
N GLY A 98 -8.36 -3.10 -8.17
CA GLY A 98 -8.30 -4.04 -7.06
C GLY A 98 -6.90 -4.62 -6.87
N GLN A 99 -6.19 -4.92 -7.96
CA GLN A 99 -4.79 -5.36 -7.92
C GLN A 99 -3.85 -4.27 -7.43
N LYS A 100 -4.14 -2.99 -7.72
CA LYS A 100 -3.32 -1.87 -7.20
C LYS A 100 -3.42 -1.71 -5.69
N GLN A 101 -4.57 -2.06 -5.11
CA GLN A 101 -4.87 -1.81 -3.71
C GLN A 101 -4.43 -2.96 -2.80
N ARG A 102 -4.34 -4.17 -3.34
CA ARG A 102 -3.81 -5.36 -2.67
C ARG A 102 -2.29 -5.36 -2.71
#